data_AF-A0A076LD43-F1
#
_entry.id   AF-A0A076LD43-F1
#
_cell.length_a   1.000
_cell.length_b   1.000
_cell.length_c   1.000
_cell.angle_alpha   90.00
_cell.angle_beta   90.00
_cell.angle_gamma   90.00
#
_symmetry.space_group_name_H-M   'P 1'
#
loop_
_entity.id
_entity.type
_entity.pdbx_description
1 polymer ?
#
loop_
_entity_poly.entity_id
_entity_poly.type
_entity_poly.pdbx_seq_one_letter_code
_entity_poly.pdbx_strand_id
1 'polypeptide(L)'
;MSYRVGIDIGGTFTDLVYFDEHSKEFHVVKVPTTPKNPAFGAINAVKTAKIPFDKINILIHATTLGTNMFLGQEHLTPPKIALITTKGFRDVIEIGRQRRPKLYDLFFEKPKPLVKRRDRYEVEERIDASGNIVIPLNEEELQK
;
A
#
# COMPACT_ATOMS: atom_id res chain seq x y z
N MET A 1 20.96 20.79 18.91
CA MET A 1 20.01 19.84 19.52
C MET A 1 19.46 18.98 18.41
N SER A 2 19.33 17.67 18.64
CA SER A 2 18.99 16.67 17.62
C SER A 2 17.82 15.84 18.14
N TYR A 3 16.83 15.60 17.29
CA TYR A 3 15.67 14.78 17.58
C TYR A 3 15.65 13.56 16.66
N ARG A 4 15.29 12.41 17.22
CA ARG A 4 14.93 11.21 16.45
C ARG A 4 13.43 11.00 16.56
N VAL A 5 12.74 10.97 15.43
CA VAL A 5 11.28 11.02 15.38
C VAL A 5 10.74 9.78 14.65
N GLY A 6 9.79 9.10 15.26
CA GLY A 6 8.94 8.09 14.64
C GLY A 6 7.51 8.61 14.52
N ILE A 7 6.89 8.44 13.37
CA ILE A 7 5.49 8.81 13.11
C ILE A 7 4.75 7.56 12.63
N ASP A 8 3.60 7.27 13.22
CA ASP A 8 2.64 6.28 12.73
C ASP A 8 1.32 6.97 12.38
N ILE A 9 1.00 6.98 11.08
CA ILE A 9 -0.25 7.53 10.57
C ILE A 9 -1.31 6.42 10.52
N GLY A 10 -2.25 6.48 11.47
CA GLY A 10 -3.44 5.64 11.52
C GLY A 10 -4.65 6.24 10.78
N GLY A 11 -5.78 5.53 10.77
CA GLY A 11 -7.03 6.04 10.20
C GLY A 11 -7.65 7.19 11.00
N THR A 12 -7.63 7.10 12.33
CA THR A 12 -8.24 8.10 13.23
C THR A 12 -7.22 9.10 13.78
N PHE A 13 -6.05 8.60 14.20
CA PHE A 13 -5.00 9.41 14.83
C PHE A 13 -3.65 9.17 14.17
N THR A 14 -2.83 10.21 14.20
CA THR A 14 -1.41 10.17 13.88
C THR A 14 -0.64 10.27 15.19
N ASP A 15 0.12 9.23 15.48
CA ASP A 15 0.96 9.12 16.67
C ASP A 15 2.40 9.49 16.31
N LEU A 16 3.05 10.32 17.12
CA LEU A 16 4.45 10.69 16.98
C LEU A 16 5.16 10.36 18.29
N VAL A 17 6.24 9.60 18.20
CA VAL A 17 7.16 9.34 19.30
C VAL A 17 8.49 9.97 18.94
N TYR A 18 9.12 10.69 19.87
CA TYR A 18 10.45 11.22 19.65
C TYR A 18 11.36 11.04 20.84
N PHE A 19 12.66 10.93 20.54
CA PHE A 19 13.73 10.95 21.52
C PHE A 19 14.49 12.27 21.41
N ASP A 20 14.56 13.01 22.51
CA ASP A 20 15.35 14.25 22.62
C ASP A 20 16.77 13.89 23.08
N GLU A 21 17.76 14.15 22.21
CA GLU A 21 19.16 13.85 22.51
C GLU A 21 19.76 14.69 23.65
N HIS A 22 19.11 15.80 24.03
CA HIS A 22 19.56 16.66 25.13
C HIS A 22 19.02 16.17 26.48
N SER A 23 17.70 16.00 26.62
CA SER A 23 17.10 15.52 27.87
C SER A 23 17.30 14.01 28.08
N LYS A 24 17.59 13.26 27.00
CA LYS A 24 17.64 11.79 26.97
C LYS A 24 16.28 11.14 27.30
N GLU A 25 15.19 11.83 27.00
CA GLU A 25 13.83 11.36 27.27
C GLU A 25 13.05 11.02 25.99
N PHE A 26 12.08 10.12 26.15
CA PHE A 26 11.07 9.85 25.14
C PHE A 26 9.81 10.67 25.41
N HIS A 27 9.24 11.18 24.34
CA HIS A 27 7.99 11.94 24.38
C HIS A 27 7.03 11.42 23.31
N VAL A 28 5.74 11.56 23.57
CA VAL A 28 4.67 11.11 22.69
C VAL A 28 3.71 12.26 22.42
N VAL A 29 3.31 12.41 21.16
CA VAL A 29 2.31 13.35 20.72
C VAL A 29 1.29 12.61 19.87
N LYS A 30 0.01 12.87 20.12
CA LYS A 30 -1.09 12.28 19.36
C LYS A 30 -1.93 13.41 18.80
N VAL A 31 -2.14 13.40 17.48
CA VAL A 31 -2.98 14.37 16.79
C VAL A 31 -4.02 13.64 15.95
N PRO A 32 -5.18 14.27 15.64
CA PRO A 32 -6.12 13.70 14.67
C PRO A 32 -5.45 13.47 13.32
N THR A 33 -5.72 12.33 12.68
CA THR A 33 -5.33 12.11 11.28
C THR A 33 -6.10 13.07 10.38
N THR A 34 -5.49 13.45 9.26
CA THR A 34 -6.15 14.20 8.17
C THR A 34 -6.39 13.25 6.98
N PRO A 35 -7.52 12.51 6.91
CA PRO A 35 -7.66 11.38 5.98
C PRO A 35 -7.51 11.75 4.50
N LYS A 36 -7.96 12.94 4.11
CA LYS A 36 -7.85 13.45 2.73
C LYS A 36 -6.40 13.77 2.32
N ASN A 37 -5.54 14.08 3.30
CA ASN A 37 -4.13 14.34 3.06
C ASN A 37 -3.33 14.02 4.34
N PRO A 38 -2.94 12.76 4.53
CA PRO A 38 -2.34 12.29 5.77
C PRO A 38 -0.99 12.92 6.09
N ALA A 39 -0.30 13.47 5.08
CA ALA A 39 0.95 14.20 5.29
C ALA A 39 0.76 15.41 6.23
N PHE A 40 -0.41 16.06 6.21
CA PHE A 40 -0.70 17.14 7.15
C PHE A 40 -0.81 16.66 8.60
N GLY A 41 -1.33 15.45 8.83
CA GLY A 41 -1.37 14.84 10.17
C GLY A 41 0.04 14.68 10.74
N ALA A 42 0.98 14.15 9.94
CA ALA A 42 2.39 14.05 10.32
C ALA A 42 3.03 15.41 10.60
N ILE A 43 2.81 16.41 9.73
CA ILE A 43 3.33 17.77 9.91
C ILE A 43 2.75 18.41 11.19
N ASN A 44 1.46 18.23 11.45
CA ASN A 44 0.79 18.74 12.64
C ASN A 44 1.34 18.08 13.91
N ALA A 45 1.66 16.80 13.88
CA ALA A 45 2.27 16.10 15.00
C ALA A 45 3.64 16.72 15.36
N VAL A 46 4.50 16.98 14.37
CA VAL A 46 5.81 17.64 14.59
C VAL A 46 5.64 19.05 15.13
N LYS A 47 4.70 19.84 14.59
CA LYS A 47 4.38 21.19 15.08
C LYS A 47 3.86 21.17 16.52
N THR A 48 3.02 20.21 16.86
CA THR A 48 2.45 20.05 18.22
C THR A 48 3.52 19.64 19.22
N ALA A 49 4.47 18.81 18.79
CA ALA A 49 5.67 18.46 19.55
C ALA A 49 6.65 19.65 19.74
N LYS A 50 6.43 20.77 19.03
CA LYS A 50 7.30 21.96 19.02
C LYS A 50 8.75 21.64 18.62
N ILE A 51 8.95 20.60 17.82
CA ILE A 51 10.27 20.21 17.32
C ILE A 51 10.60 21.07 16.08
N PRO A 52 11.75 21.78 16.05
CA PRO A 52 12.21 22.45 14.85
C PRO A 52 12.57 21.41 13.76
N PHE A 53 12.02 21.55 12.56
CA PHE A 53 12.22 20.59 11.47
C PHE A 53 13.70 20.42 11.09
N ASP A 54 14.51 21.47 11.17
CA ASP A 54 15.95 21.45 10.88
C ASP A 54 16.78 20.71 11.94
N LYS A 55 16.17 20.34 13.07
CA LYS A 55 16.80 19.59 14.16
C LYS A 55 16.40 18.11 14.20
N ILE A 56 15.63 17.64 13.22
CA ILE A 56 15.28 16.21 13.10
C ILE A 56 16.39 15.51 12.32
N ASN A 57 17.17 14.67 13.01
CA ASN A 57 18.28 13.94 12.38
C ASN A 57 17.82 12.62 11.76
N ILE A 58 16.77 12.02 12.31
CA ILE A 58 16.16 10.79 11.81
C ILE A 58 14.65 10.95 11.87
N LEU A 59 13.98 10.64 10.75
CA LEU A 59 12.53 10.53 10.65
C LEU A 59 12.18 9.12 10.16
N ILE A 60 11.47 8.36 10.98
CA ILE A 60 10.89 7.07 10.61
C ILE A 60 9.40 7.29 10.41
N HIS A 61 8.91 6.96 9.21
CA HIS A 61 7.50 7.09 8.86
C HIS A 61 6.88 5.71 8.68
N ALA A 62 5.84 5.44 9.45
CA ALA A 62 4.97 4.28 9.38
C ALA A 62 3.53 4.74 9.13
N THR A 63 2.75 3.88 8.48
CA THR A 63 1.33 4.15 8.27
C THR A 63 0.57 2.86 8.05
N THR A 64 -0.67 2.83 8.53
CA THR A 64 -1.62 1.74 8.28
C THR A 64 -2.60 2.03 7.14
N LEU A 65 -2.50 3.18 6.47
CA LEU A 65 -3.46 3.58 5.43
C LEU A 65 -3.51 2.61 4.25
N GLY A 66 -2.35 2.10 3.80
CA GLY A 66 -2.28 1.14 2.71
C GLY A 66 -2.95 -0.19 3.05
N THR A 67 -2.70 -0.73 4.25
CA THR A 67 -3.36 -1.94 4.74
C THR A 67 -4.85 -1.74 4.97
N ASN A 68 -5.26 -0.59 5.52
CA ASN A 68 -6.65 -0.26 5.79
C ASN A 68 -7.47 -0.12 4.49
N MET A 69 -6.86 0.44 3.44
CA MET A 69 -7.46 0.48 2.10
C MET A 69 -7.78 -0.92 1.57
N PHE A 70 -6.89 -1.92 1.77
CA PHE A 70 -7.16 -3.30 1.36
C PHE A 70 -8.17 -4.03 2.26
N LEU A 71 -8.25 -3.65 3.54
CA LEU A 71 -9.19 -4.23 4.50
C LEU A 71 -10.59 -3.57 4.44
N GLY A 72 -10.79 -2.58 3.56
CA GLY A 72 -12.08 -1.90 3.38
C GLY A 72 -12.43 -0.90 4.49
N GLN A 73 -11.44 -0.46 5.27
CA GLN A 73 -11.61 0.57 6.30
C GLN A 73 -11.53 1.97 5.68
N GLU A 74 -12.50 2.83 6.05
CA GLU A 74 -12.56 4.30 5.86
C GLU A 74 -12.21 4.83 4.45
N HIS A 75 -13.22 5.23 3.66
CA HIS A 75 -13.17 6.22 2.57
C HIS A 75 -12.02 6.17 1.52
N LEU A 76 -11.20 5.13 1.52
CA LEU A 76 -10.06 4.92 0.64
C LEU A 76 -10.51 3.96 -0.45
N THR A 77 -10.93 4.53 -1.58
CA THR A 77 -11.20 3.72 -2.78
C THR A 77 -9.86 3.43 -3.45
N PRO A 78 -9.51 2.16 -3.70
CA PRO A 78 -8.33 1.85 -4.49
C PRO A 78 -8.37 2.59 -5.83
N PRO A 79 -7.22 3.04 -6.35
CA PRO A 79 -7.21 3.66 -7.67
C PRO A 79 -7.75 2.68 -8.70
N LYS A 80 -8.33 3.22 -9.78
CA LYS A 80 -8.66 2.40 -10.95
C LYS A 80 -7.35 1.86 -11.50
N ILE A 81 -7.26 0.53 -11.58
CA ILE A 81 -6.09 -0.18 -12.07
C ILE A 81 -6.50 -1.14 -13.18
N ALA A 82 -5.59 -1.38 -14.11
CA ALA A 82 -5.69 -2.40 -15.13
C ALA A 82 -4.63 -3.48 -14.88
N LEU A 83 -4.90 -4.71 -15.30
CA LEU A 83 -3.95 -5.82 -15.28
C LEU A 83 -3.65 -6.22 -16.72
N ILE A 84 -2.37 -6.22 -17.11
CA ILE A 84 -1.92 -6.76 -18.39
C ILE A 84 -1.26 -8.10 -18.11
N THR A 85 -1.65 -9.13 -18.85
CA THR A 85 -1.17 -10.50 -18.72
C THR A 85 -0.82 -11.09 -20.07
N THR A 86 -0.03 -12.14 -20.06
CA THR A 86 0.16 -12.97 -21.25
C THR A 86 -1.15 -13.54 -21.77
N LYS A 87 -1.32 -13.62 -23.09
CA LYS A 87 -2.45 -14.27 -23.73
C LYS A 87 -2.68 -15.68 -23.19
N GLY A 88 -3.91 -15.94 -22.77
CA GLY A 88 -4.37 -17.14 -22.04
C GLY A 88 -4.33 -17.02 -20.51
N PHE A 89 -3.80 -15.93 -19.94
CA PHE A 89 -3.58 -15.78 -18.49
C PHE A 89 -4.45 -14.68 -17.84
N ARG A 90 -5.44 -14.14 -18.57
CA ARG A 90 -6.36 -13.09 -18.08
C ARG A 90 -6.97 -13.35 -16.71
N ASP A 91 -7.26 -14.60 -16.42
CA ASP A 91 -7.97 -15.03 -15.21
C ASP A 91 -7.06 -15.52 -14.09
N VAL A 92 -5.74 -15.30 -14.18
CA VAL A 92 -4.78 -15.78 -13.17
C VAL A 92 -5.12 -15.29 -11.76
N ILE A 93 -5.57 -14.03 -11.60
CA ILE A 93 -5.97 -13.49 -10.29
C ILE A 93 -7.36 -13.96 -9.85
N GLU A 94 -8.22 -14.33 -10.81
CA GLU A 94 -9.54 -14.91 -10.54
C GLU A 94 -9.41 -16.35 -10.07
N ILE A 95 -8.53 -17.13 -10.68
CA ILE A 95 -8.26 -18.52 -10.33
C ILE A 95 -7.47 -18.55 -9.02
N GLY A 96 -6.46 -17.69 -8.89
CA GLY A 96 -5.56 -17.65 -7.74
C GLY A 96 -4.75 -18.94 -7.62
N ARG A 97 -4.24 -19.22 -6.42
CA ARG A 97 -3.40 -20.40 -6.14
C ARG A 97 -4.15 -21.57 -5.52
N GLN A 98 -5.48 -21.60 -5.65
CA GLN A 98 -6.34 -22.61 -5.03
C GLN A 98 -6.12 -22.77 -3.51
N ARG A 99 -5.61 -21.73 -2.83
CA ARG A 99 -5.52 -21.71 -1.37
C ARG A 99 -6.93 -21.71 -0.80
N ARG A 100 -7.24 -22.69 0.06
CA ARG A 100 -8.55 -22.85 0.70
C ARG A 100 -8.40 -22.55 2.20
N PRO A 101 -8.70 -21.32 2.65
CA PRO A 101 -8.64 -20.98 4.07
C PRO A 101 -9.57 -21.84 4.93
N LYS A 102 -10.68 -22.28 4.34
CA LYS A 102 -11.63 -23.22 4.94
C LYS A 102 -11.79 -24.43 4.02
N LEU A 103 -11.00 -25.48 4.24
CA LEU A 103 -10.86 -26.61 3.32
C LEU A 103 -12.17 -27.34 2.99
N TYR A 104 -13.08 -27.43 3.96
CA TYR A 104 -14.34 -28.19 3.88
C TYR A 104 -15.58 -27.31 3.76
N ASP A 105 -15.42 -25.99 3.64
CA ASP A 105 -16.55 -25.07 3.47
C ASP A 105 -16.93 -24.99 1.98
N LEU A 106 -17.96 -25.74 1.59
CA LEU A 106 -18.51 -25.76 0.23
C LEU A 106 -19.14 -24.42 -0.17
N PHE A 107 -19.49 -23.58 0.81
CA PHE A 107 -20.12 -22.27 0.61
C PHE A 107 -19.12 -21.13 0.78
N PHE A 108 -17.82 -21.40 0.75
CA PHE A 108 -16.79 -20.38 0.88
C PHE A 108 -16.91 -19.32 -0.22
N GLU A 109 -17.03 -18.07 0.21
CA GLU A 109 -16.98 -16.92 -0.68
C GLU A 109 -15.52 -16.55 -0.99
N LYS A 110 -15.17 -16.57 -2.28
CA LYS A 110 -13.86 -16.14 -2.73
C LYS A 110 -13.68 -14.63 -2.55
N PRO A 111 -12.51 -14.15 -2.07
CA PRO A 111 -12.20 -12.73 -2.08
C PRO A 111 -12.35 -12.14 -3.47
N LYS A 112 -13.01 -10.98 -3.56
CA LYS A 112 -13.17 -10.27 -4.82
C LYS A 112 -11.79 -9.86 -5.35
N PRO A 113 -11.46 -10.16 -6.63
CA PRO A 113 -10.20 -9.72 -7.22
C PRO A 113 -10.09 -8.20 -7.25
N LEU A 114 -8.85 -7.69 -7.10
CA LEU A 114 -8.57 -6.25 -7.12
C LEU A 114 -8.90 -5.58 -8.47
N VAL A 115 -8.68 -6.30 -9.57
CA VAL A 115 -8.96 -5.83 -10.93
C VAL A 115 -10.17 -6.56 -11.47
N LYS A 116 -11.19 -5.84 -11.93
CA LYS A 116 -12.37 -6.45 -12.56
C LYS A 116 -11.96 -7.08 -13.87
N ARG A 117 -12.60 -8.19 -14.25
CA ARG A 117 -12.27 -8.93 -15.49
C ARG A 117 -12.24 -8.05 -16.76
N ARG A 118 -13.15 -7.07 -16.87
CA ARG A 118 -13.19 -6.12 -18.01
C ARG A 118 -11.99 -5.17 -18.09
N ASP A 119 -11.31 -4.95 -16.96
CA ASP A 119 -10.13 -4.10 -16.83
C ASP A 119 -8.84 -4.96 -16.84
N ARG A 120 -8.94 -6.23 -17.29
CA ARG A 120 -7.81 -7.14 -17.51
C ARG A 120 -7.61 -7.32 -19.00
N TYR A 121 -6.39 -7.12 -19.47
CA TYR A 121 -5.99 -7.16 -20.86
C TYR A 121 -4.96 -8.25 -21.07
N GLU A 122 -4.95 -8.78 -22.28
CA GLU A 122 -4.00 -9.79 -22.71
C GLU A 122 -3.15 -9.20 -23.80
N VAL A 123 -1.86 -9.51 -23.78
CA VAL A 123 -0.94 -9.23 -24.88
C VAL A 123 -0.38 -10.55 -25.41
N GLU A 124 -0.08 -10.59 -26.69
CA GLU A 124 0.57 -11.74 -27.32
C GLU A 124 2.08 -11.68 -27.11
N GLU A 125 2.54 -12.44 -26.12
CA GLU A 125 3.95 -12.69 -25.84
C GLU A 125 4.10 -14.07 -25.17
N ARG A 126 5.33 -14.61 -25.10
CA ARG A 126 5.63 -15.78 -24.25
C ARG A 126 7.11 -15.86 -23.94
N ILE A 127 7.43 -16.01 -22.66
CA ILE A 127 8.76 -16.36 -22.15
C ILE A 127 8.68 -17.72 -21.44
N ASP A 128 9.66 -18.59 -21.64
CA ASP A 128 9.75 -19.88 -20.95
C ASP A 128 10.36 -19.76 -19.54
N ALA A 129 10.43 -20.88 -18.81
CA ALA A 129 10.98 -20.90 -17.45
C ALA A 129 12.49 -20.59 -17.38
N SER A 130 13.21 -20.69 -18.50
CA SER A 130 14.64 -20.38 -18.62
C SER A 130 14.88 -18.92 -19.01
N GLY A 131 13.81 -18.15 -19.29
CA GLY A 131 13.89 -16.76 -19.74
C GLY A 131 14.01 -16.60 -21.26
N ASN A 132 13.87 -17.68 -22.05
CA ASN A 132 13.91 -17.58 -23.51
C ASN A 132 12.59 -17.06 -24.07
N ILE A 133 12.68 -16.22 -25.10
CA ILE A 133 11.51 -15.75 -25.85
C ILE A 133 11.01 -16.89 -26.73
N VAL A 134 9.77 -17.35 -26.47
CA VAL A 134 9.07 -18.34 -27.29
C VAL A 134 8.18 -17.65 -28.32
N ILE A 135 7.52 -16.57 -27.90
CA ILE A 135 6.72 -15.69 -28.76
C ILE A 135 7.15 -14.26 -28.43
N PRO A 136 7.67 -13.49 -29.40
CA PRO A 136 8.04 -12.10 -29.17
C PRO A 136 6.81 -11.27 -28.82
N LEU A 137 7.01 -10.20 -28.06
CA LEU A 137 5.96 -9.26 -27.69
C LEU A 137 5.36 -8.60 -28.95
N ASN A 138 4.05 -8.69 -29.10
CA ASN A 138 3.32 -7.94 -30.11
C ASN A 138 3.08 -6.49 -29.64
N GLU A 139 3.96 -5.57 -30.02
CA GLU A 139 3.88 -4.16 -29.60
C GLU A 139 2.63 -3.42 -30.11
N GLU A 140 2.04 -3.85 -31.23
CA GLU A 140 0.83 -3.23 -31.77
C GLU A 140 -0.37 -3.40 -30.82
N GLU A 141 -0.38 -4.46 -30.02
CA GLU A 141 -1.43 -4.70 -29.03
C GLU A 141 -1.32 -3.78 -27.80
N LEU A 142 -0.16 -3.14 -27.56
CA LEU A 142 0.02 -2.21 -26.44
C LEU A 142 -0.60 -0.83 -26.66
N GLN A 143 -0.92 -0.48 -27.91
CA GLN A 143 -1.47 0.82 -28.29
C GLN A 143 -3.01 0.88 -28.24
N LYS A 144 -3.66 -0.22 -27.85
CA LYS A 144 -5.12 -0.38 -27.78
C LYS A 144 -5.64 -0.14 -26.37
#